data_AF-K9GRL0-F1
#
_entry.id   AF-K9GRL0-F1
#
_cell.length_a   1.000
_cell.length_b   1.000
_cell.length_c   1.000
_cell.angle_alpha   90.00
_cell.angle_beta   90.00
_cell.angle_gamma   90.00
#
_symmetry.space_group_name_H-M   'P 1'
#
loop_
_entity.id
_entity.type
_entity.pdbx_description
1 polymer ?
#
loop_
_entity_poly.entity_id
_entity_poly.type
_entity_poly.pdbx_seq_one_letter_code
_entity_poly.pdbx_strand_id
1 'polypeptide(L)' 'MGTEGLPELLRVTRPGGIVCLTINEGVYEDYRFKDAFAAIVRDGTAKMLENRQADYLTDQGIGCRLTTLRMA' A
#
# COMPACT_ATOMS: atom_id res chain seq x y z
N MET A 1 -3.71 -11.95 6.05
CA MET A 1 -2.91 -11.82 4.81
C MET A 1 -2.15 -10.51 4.92
N GLY A 2 -0.82 -10.56 4.95
CA GLY A 2 0.04 -9.39 5.19
C GLY A 2 0.60 -8.79 3.90
N THR A 3 1.88 -8.43 3.92
CA THR A 3 2.60 -7.77 2.82
C THR A 3 3.03 -8.71 1.69
N GLU A 4 2.86 -10.03 1.85
CA GLU A 4 3.33 -11.09 0.95
C GLU A 4 2.83 -10.96 -0.50
N GLY A 5 1.67 -10.33 -0.72
CA GLY A 5 1.12 -10.12 -2.06
C GLY A 5 1.68 -8.90 -2.80
N LEU A 6 2.33 -7.97 -2.09
CA LEU A 6 2.87 -6.74 -2.70
C LEU A 6 3.92 -7.02 -3.78
N PRO A 7 4.89 -7.92 -3.61
CA PRO A 7 5.91 -8.17 -4.64
C PRO A 7 5.31 -8.58 -5.98
N GLU A 8 4.31 -9.47 -5.96
CA GLU A 8 3.66 -9.93 -7.20
C GLU A 8 2.84 -8.83 -7.85
N LEU A 9 2.06 -8.08 -7.06
CA LEU A 9 1.26 -6.94 -7.55
C LEU A 9 2.14 -5.88 -8.22
N LEU A 10 3.28 -5.55 -7.60
CA LEU A 10 4.24 -4.60 -8.16
C LEU A 10 4.90 -5.15 -9.43
N ARG A 11 5.30 -6.43 -9.44
CA ARG A 11 5.97 -7.08 -10.58
C ARG A 11 5.11 -7.12 -11.84
N VAL A 12 3.80 -7.34 -11.70
CA VAL A 12 2.88 -7.41 -12.85
C VAL A 12 2.42 -6.03 -13.33
N THR A 13 2.65 -4.98 -12.54
CA THR A 13 2.30 -3.61 -12.92
C THR A 13 3.36 -3.05 -13.86
N ARG A 14 2.92 -2.51 -15.00
CA ARG A 14 3.83 -1.96 -16.02
C ARG A 14 4.66 -0.79 -15.46
N PRO A 15 5.90 -0.57 -15.95
CA PRO A 15 6.68 0.63 -15.63
C PRO A 15 5.89 1.93 -15.83
N GLY A 16 6.01 2.86 -14.91
CA GLY A 16 5.23 4.09 -14.87
C GLY A 16 3.73 3.92 -14.54
N GLY A 17 3.24 2.68 -14.40
CA GLY A 17 1.87 2.36 -14.01
C GLY A 17 1.57 2.72 -12.55
N ILE A 18 0.28 2.71 -12.20
CA ILE A 18 -0.21 3.08 -10.87
C ILE A 18 -0.76 1.83 -10.17
N VAL A 19 -0.34 1.65 -8.92
CA VAL A 19 -0.98 0.73 -7.97
C VAL A 19 -1.69 1.59 -6.94
N CYS A 20 -3.00 1.40 -6.79
CA CYS A 20 -3.81 2.06 -5.76
C CYS A 20 -4.54 0.99 -4.96
N LEU A 21 -4.35 0.98 -3.64
CA LEU A 21 -4.93 0.00 -2.76
C LEU A 21 -5.33 0.60 -1.40
N THR A 22 -6.30 -0.04 -0.76
CA THR A 22 -6.69 0.23 0.63
C THR A 22 -6.23 -0.92 1.51
N ILE A 23 -5.67 -0.61 2.68
CA ILE A 23 -5.32 -1.61 3.70
C ILE A 23 -6.10 -1.28 4.96
N ASN A 24 -6.85 -2.25 5.49
CA ASN A 24 -7.50 -2.11 6.79
C ASN A 24 -6.50 -1.59 7.83
N GLU A 25 -6.89 -0.60 8.64
CA GLU A 25 -5.94 0.10 9.51
C GLU A 25 -5.26 -0.82 10.56
N GLY A 26 -5.99 -1.78 11.14
CA GLY A 26 -5.39 -2.77 12.05
C GLY A 26 -4.36 -3.64 11.34
N VAL A 27 -4.68 -4.08 10.11
CA VAL A 27 -3.77 -4.87 9.28
C VAL A 27 -2.53 -4.06 8.87
N TYR A 28 -2.70 -2.77 8.58
CA TYR A 28 -1.60 -1.90 8.18
C TYR A 28 -0.51 -1.82 9.25
N GLU A 29 -0.92 -1.66 10.52
CA GLU A 29 -0.01 -1.62 11.67
C GLU A 29 0.53 -3.00 12.03
N ASP A 30 -0.35 -4.00 12.21
CA ASP A 30 0.02 -5.34 12.67
C ASP A 30 1.01 -6.05 11.73
N TYR A 31 0.85 -5.83 10.42
CA TYR A 31 1.69 -6.45 9.39
C TYR A 31 2.77 -5.50 8.85
N ARG A 32 3.00 -4.37 9.51
CA ARG A 32 4.12 -3.45 9.24
C ARG A 32 4.19 -2.96 7.79
N PHE A 33 3.04 -2.63 7.20
CA PHE A 33 2.96 -2.14 5.82
C PHE A 33 3.79 -0.87 5.61
N LYS A 34 3.91 -0.02 6.64
CA LYS A 34 4.78 1.15 6.62
C LYS A 34 6.23 0.81 6.26
N ASP A 35 6.78 -0.26 6.84
CA ASP A 35 8.16 -0.67 6.62
C ASP A 35 8.34 -1.30 5.23
N ALA A 36 7.35 -2.09 4.79
CA ALA A 36 7.34 -2.66 3.45
C ALA A 36 7.34 -1.55 2.38
N PHE A 37 6.49 -0.53 2.51
CA PHE A 37 6.48 0.60 1.60
C PHE A 37 7.76 1.42 1.65
N ALA A 38 8.35 1.63 2.83
CA ALA A 38 9.63 2.30 2.95
C ALA A 38 10.75 1.55 2.21
N ALA A 39 10.74 0.20 2.26
CA ALA A 39 11.70 -0.62 1.52
C ALA A 39 11.52 -0.46 0.00
N ILE A 40 10.28 -0.57 -0.50
CA ILE A 40 9.90 -0.40 -1.92
C ILE A 40 10.28 0.98 -2.47
N VAL A 41 10.16 2.03 -1.66
CA VAL A 41 10.56 3.38 -2.08
C VAL A 41 12.08 3.53 -2.07
N ARG A 42 12.74 2.96 -1.06
CA ARG A 42 14.21 3.04 -0.91
C ARG A 42 14.95 2.27 -2.00
N ASP A 43 14.45 1.10 -2.39
CA ASP A 43 15.05 0.29 -3.46
C ASP A 43 14.74 0.83 -4.87
N GLY A 44 13.83 1.81 -4.96
CA GLY A 44 13.46 2.46 -6.22
C GLY A 44 12.46 1.66 -7.06
N THR A 45 11.85 0.59 -6.53
CA THR A 45 10.84 -0.20 -7.25
C THR A 45 9.60 0.64 -7.59
N ALA A 46 9.19 1.50 -6.67
CA ALA A 46 8.08 2.42 -6.91
C ALA A 46 8.23 3.72 -6.10
N LYS A 47 7.61 4.79 -6.60
CA LYS A 47 7.48 6.06 -5.89
C LYS A 47 6.13 6.10 -5.17
N MET A 48 6.17 6.46 -3.89
CA MET A 48 4.95 6.79 -3.13
C MET A 48 4.36 8.11 -3.63
N LEU A 49 3.12 8.07 -4.10
CA LEU A 49 2.35 9.27 -4.47
C LEU A 49 1.45 9.72 -3.34
N GLU A 50 0.84 8.78 -2.63
CA GLU A 50 -0.10 9.07 -1.54
C GLU A 50 -0.06 7.94 -0.49
N ASN A 51 -0.12 8.31 0.78
CA ASN A 51 -0.40 7.37 1.87
C ASN A 51 -1.17 8.10 2.99
N ARG A 52 -2.50 7.99 2.98
CA ARG A 52 -3.36 8.72 3.93
C ARG A 52 -4.39 7.82 4.59
N GLN A 53 -4.84 8.24 5.77
CA GLN A 53 -6.00 7.64 6.42
C GLN A 53 -7.25 8.01 5.61
N ALA A 54 -8.17 7.06 5.49
CA ALA A 54 -9.45 7.26 4.84
C ALA A 54 -10.51 6.34 5.45
N ASP A 55 -11.76 6.77 5.36
CA ASP A 55 -12.90 5.96 5.75
C ASP A 55 -13.04 4.74 4.83
N TYR A 56 -13.37 3.58 5.39
CA TYR A 56 -13.47 2.33 4.63
C TYR A 56 -14.80 1.61 4.87
N LEU A 57 -15.00 1.04 6.07
CA LEU A 57 -16.27 0.44 6.48
C LEU A 57 -16.86 1.27 7.61
N THR A 58 -17.43 2.41 7.23
CA THR A 58 -17.96 3.44 8.15
C THR A 58 -19.00 2.88 9.11
N ASP A 59 -19.84 1.95 8.67
CA ASP A 59 -20.88 1.32 9.49
C ASP A 59 -20.31 0.45 10.61
N GLN A 60 -19.03 0.06 10.51
CA GLN A 60 -18.31 -0.70 11.52
C GLN A 60 -17.26 0.16 12.25
N GLY A 61 -17.17 1.46 11.95
CA GLY A 61 -16.16 2.36 12.50
C GLY A 61 -14.72 2.00 12.10
N ILE A 62 -14.55 1.32 10.97
CA ILE A 62 -13.24 0.83 10.52
C ILE A 62 -12.66 1.74 9.45
N GLY A 63 -11.48 2.30 9.74
CA GLY A 63 -10.66 3.06 8.80
C GLY A 63 -9.72 2.19 7.96
N CYS A 64 -9.08 2.83 6.99
CA CYS A 64 -8.03 2.22 6.19
C CYS A 64 -6.88 3.20 5.92
N ARG A 65 -5.77 2.65 5.42
CA ARG A 65 -4.77 3.39 4.69
C ARG A 65 -5.02 3.26 3.20
N LEU A 66 -5.31 4.39 2.56
CA LEU A 66 -5.32 4.52 1.10
C LEU A 66 -3.90 4.86 0.63
N THR A 67 -3.32 3.96 -0.15
CA THR A 67 -1.95 4.07 -0.62
C THR A 67 -1.89 4.02 -2.14
N THR A 68 -1.20 4.98 -2.74
CA THR A 68 -0.99 5.07 -4.19
C THR A 68 0.51 5.09 -4.48
N LEU A 69 0.94 4.13 -5.31
CA LEU A 69 2.31 3.97 -5.78
C LEU A 69 2.37 4.17 -7.29
N ARG A 70 3.46 4.77 -7.77
CA ARG A 70 3.81 4.79 -9.19
C ARG A 70 5.04 3.92 -9.41
N MET A 71 4.91 2.92 -10.27
CA MET A 71 6.04 2.06 -10.64
C MET A 71 7.14 2.89 -11.31
N ALA A 72 8.38 2.60 -10.96
CA ALA A 72 9.55 3.22 -11.60
C ALA A 72 9.62 2.90 -13.10
#